data_AF-A0A8S4GQA4-F1
#
_entry.id   AF-A0A8S4GQA4-F1
#
_cell.length_a   1.000
_cell.length_b   1.000
_cell.length_c   1.000
_cell.angle_alpha   90.00
_cell.angle_beta   90.00
_cell.angle_gamma   90.00
#
_symmetry.space_group_name_H-M   'P 1'
#
loop_
_entity.id
_entity.type
_entity.pdbx_description
1 polymer ?
#
loop_
_entity_poly.entity_id
_entity_poly.type
_entity_poly.pdbx_seq_one_letter_code
_entity_poly.pdbx_strand_id
1 'polypeptide(L)'
;MGASRGSGPDPRPRTLKGEAEESNRETYDRLIEVFVERDPREYQKLIAYSKQWPTLAEGVFARLKERARQEEDENSDHDAAIALLRCERKLRMTHEAVRKYKGMVSIFFDEGEEQWEGLVARFRRELTADFFEYMRGLVGTCRDDEAQRDRIIHMATRLLAICEAADAVAEEEGALTRAAEDLQGLLEAQTLGEADAKIDALAAEGRLDPALLMTMAKAYSSSRDSDLTSDDAKEIMAHLYFKAKEAAARQQPPEVRILKHLLSMEDRRDRLNGLDEAFTPAEGGEGAGPDLALPAMPGATDQLSTTPQRLLTTVDAVLGAYERGLGAQRQSEMGQVMAGAGVTQQGPAGMLGDAAAMMDPVVIARLREIQEDIKKQYL
;
A
#
# COMPACT_ATOMS: atom_id res chain seq x y z
N MET A 1 65.97 39.34 -46.64
CA MET A 1 65.12 40.18 -45.77
C MET A 1 63.75 39.53 -45.72
N GLY A 2 63.40 38.96 -44.55
CA GLY A 2 62.22 38.13 -44.35
C GLY A 2 60.95 38.95 -44.18
N ALA A 3 59.86 38.46 -44.78
CA ALA A 3 58.52 39.00 -44.65
C ALA A 3 57.83 38.45 -43.38
N SER A 4 57.20 39.37 -42.64
CA SER A 4 56.32 39.09 -41.51
C SER A 4 55.12 38.22 -41.91
N ARG A 5 54.77 37.25 -41.08
CA ARG A 5 53.43 36.66 -41.03
C ARG A 5 52.91 36.74 -39.60
N GLY A 6 51.73 37.37 -39.47
CA GLY A 6 51.06 37.57 -38.21
C GLY A 6 50.53 36.27 -37.60
N SER A 7 50.67 36.16 -36.29
CA SER A 7 49.95 35.19 -35.46
C SER A 7 48.51 35.67 -35.26
N GLY A 8 47.56 35.01 -35.91
CA GLY A 8 46.18 34.96 -35.42
C GLY A 8 46.09 33.91 -34.31
N PRO A 9 45.24 34.11 -33.28
CA PRO A 9 45.08 33.14 -32.22
C PRO A 9 44.34 31.90 -32.75
N ASP A 10 44.99 30.75 -32.58
CA ASP A 10 44.49 29.43 -32.92
C ASP A 10 43.25 29.08 -32.06
N PRO A 11 42.10 28.70 -32.63
CA PRO A 11 40.95 28.27 -31.85
C PRO A 11 41.25 26.90 -31.25
N ARG A 12 41.45 26.85 -29.93
CA ARG A 12 41.70 25.59 -29.21
C ARG A 12 40.55 24.61 -29.52
N PRO A 13 40.85 23.33 -29.80
CA PRO A 13 39.82 22.33 -30.08
C PRO A 13 38.93 22.14 -28.86
N ARG A 14 37.60 22.27 -29.05
CA ARG A 14 36.59 21.91 -28.05
C ARG A 14 36.84 20.46 -27.63
N THR A 15 37.09 20.26 -26.35
CA THR A 15 37.32 18.92 -25.80
C THR A 15 35.98 18.18 -25.79
N LEU A 16 35.97 16.88 -26.13
CA LEU A 16 34.79 16.00 -26.07
C LEU A 16 34.05 16.07 -24.72
N LYS A 17 34.79 16.41 -23.65
CA LYS A 17 34.26 16.65 -22.31
C LYS A 17 33.42 17.93 -22.22
N GLY A 18 33.83 19.01 -22.91
CA GLY A 18 33.07 20.27 -22.98
C GLY A 18 31.78 20.12 -23.77
N GLU A 19 31.76 19.35 -24.86
CA GLU A 19 30.55 19.09 -25.65
C GLU A 19 29.53 18.24 -24.89
N ALA A 20 30.00 17.25 -24.11
CA ALA A 20 29.14 16.45 -23.23
C ALA A 20 28.57 17.28 -22.06
N GLU A 21 29.37 18.19 -21.49
CA GLU A 21 28.92 19.11 -20.43
C GLU A 21 27.90 20.14 -20.95
N GLU A 22 28.07 20.64 -22.18
CA GLU A 22 27.15 21.58 -22.84
C GLU A 22 25.83 20.89 -23.22
N SER A 23 25.89 19.68 -23.78
CA SER A 23 24.71 18.85 -24.07
C SER A 23 23.92 18.48 -22.81
N ASN A 24 24.60 18.24 -21.68
CA ASN A 24 23.93 17.97 -20.41
C ASN A 24 23.26 19.23 -19.85
N ARG A 25 23.86 20.41 -20.00
CA ARG A 25 23.24 21.68 -19.58
C ARG A 25 21.97 21.99 -20.35
N GLU A 26 21.97 21.83 -21.68
CA GLU A 26 20.74 22.02 -22.48
C GLU A 26 19.63 21.06 -22.05
N THR A 27 19.99 19.82 -21.71
CA THR A 27 19.03 18.82 -21.23
C THR A 27 18.46 19.21 -19.87
N TYR A 28 19.30 19.71 -18.95
CA TYR A 28 18.84 20.22 -17.66
C TYR A 28 17.94 21.45 -17.81
N ASP A 29 18.28 22.37 -18.71
CA ASP A 29 17.48 23.59 -18.92
C ASP A 29 16.09 23.27 -19.46
N ARG A 30 15.97 22.33 -20.41
CA ARG A 30 14.66 21.85 -20.89
C ARG A 30 13.85 21.17 -19.77
N LEU A 31 14.49 20.37 -18.93
CA LEU A 31 13.80 19.74 -17.79
C LEU A 31 13.34 20.79 -16.78
N ILE A 32 14.15 21.81 -16.52
CA ILE A 32 13.80 22.92 -15.62
C ILE A 32 12.57 23.67 -16.14
N GLU A 33 12.53 24.00 -17.43
CA GLU A 33 11.36 24.65 -18.05
C GLU A 33 10.10 23.82 -17.85
N VAL A 34 10.17 22.51 -18.09
CA VAL A 34 9.05 21.59 -17.85
C VAL A 34 8.62 21.63 -16.38
N PHE A 35 9.53 21.54 -15.41
CA PHE A 35 9.14 21.54 -14.00
C PHE A 35 8.62 22.89 -13.51
N VAL A 36 9.12 24.00 -14.03
CA VAL A 36 8.66 25.34 -13.63
C VAL A 36 7.25 25.62 -14.15
N GLU A 37 6.92 25.16 -15.37
CA GLU A 37 5.59 25.34 -15.97
C GLU A 37 4.54 24.38 -15.43
N ARG A 38 4.96 23.19 -14.97
CA ARG A 38 4.06 22.12 -14.54
C ARG A 38 3.59 22.29 -13.10
N ASP A 39 2.39 21.78 -12.83
CA ASP A 39 1.88 21.74 -11.47
C ASP A 39 2.74 20.82 -10.59
N PRO A 40 3.11 21.23 -9.36
CA PRO A 40 3.88 20.40 -8.44
C PRO A 40 3.29 19.01 -8.15
N ARG A 41 1.98 18.81 -8.33
CA ARG A 41 1.32 17.50 -8.23
C ARG A 41 1.75 16.54 -9.34
N GLU A 42 2.15 17.05 -10.50
CA GLU A 42 2.63 16.24 -11.62
C GLU A 42 4.09 15.81 -11.44
N TYR A 43 4.85 16.45 -10.54
CA TYR A 43 6.28 16.16 -10.34
C TYR A 43 6.50 14.70 -9.95
N GLN A 44 5.63 14.16 -9.09
CA GLN A 44 5.72 12.78 -8.61
C GLN A 44 5.65 11.79 -9.77
N LYS A 45 4.71 11.99 -10.70
CA LYS A 45 4.53 11.15 -11.90
C LYS A 45 5.73 11.27 -12.84
N LEU A 46 6.18 12.49 -13.11
CA LEU A 46 7.33 12.74 -13.99
C LEU A 46 8.62 12.10 -13.45
N ILE A 47 8.85 12.19 -12.15
CA ILE A 47 10.01 11.62 -11.46
C ILE A 47 9.93 10.08 -11.43
N ALA A 48 8.78 9.53 -11.03
CA ALA A 48 8.61 8.09 -10.84
C ALA A 48 8.79 7.29 -12.13
N TYR A 49 8.36 7.83 -13.27
CA TYR A 49 8.32 7.09 -14.54
C TYR A 49 9.51 7.37 -15.47
N SER A 50 10.34 8.35 -15.13
CA SER A 50 11.53 8.65 -15.92
C SER A 50 12.67 7.71 -15.57
N LYS A 51 13.07 6.89 -16.54
CA LYS A 51 14.25 6.00 -16.42
C LYS A 51 15.57 6.78 -16.27
N GLN A 52 15.61 8.01 -16.78
CA GLN A 52 16.82 8.85 -16.78
C GLN A 52 16.87 9.80 -15.58
N TRP A 53 15.76 10.01 -14.88
CA TRP A 53 15.71 10.92 -13.72
C TRP A 53 16.75 10.59 -12.63
N PRO A 54 16.97 9.32 -12.22
CA PRO A 54 17.97 9.00 -11.21
C PRO A 54 19.39 9.48 -11.55
N THR A 55 19.74 9.54 -12.84
CA THR A 55 21.05 10.03 -13.31
C THR A 55 21.09 11.54 -13.50
N LEU A 56 19.94 12.17 -13.79
CA LEU A 56 19.85 13.60 -14.12
C LEU A 56 19.50 14.48 -12.91
N ALA A 57 18.90 13.93 -11.85
CA ALA A 57 18.35 14.68 -10.72
C ALA A 57 19.33 15.65 -10.09
N GLU A 58 20.54 15.19 -9.74
CA GLU A 58 21.56 16.05 -9.12
C GLU A 58 22.03 17.18 -10.05
N GLY A 59 22.14 16.90 -11.35
CA GLY A 59 22.48 17.90 -12.36
C GLY A 59 21.39 18.97 -12.51
N VAL A 60 20.12 18.55 -12.52
CA VAL A 60 18.95 19.46 -12.57
C VAL A 60 18.90 20.33 -11.32
N PHE A 61 19.12 19.77 -10.12
CA PHE A 61 19.13 20.57 -8.89
C PHE A 61 20.28 21.59 -8.83
N ALA A 62 21.47 21.19 -9.28
CA ALA A 62 22.61 22.10 -9.36
C ALA A 62 22.33 23.24 -10.35
N ARG A 63 21.75 22.92 -11.50
CA ARG A 63 21.40 23.89 -12.55
C ARG A 63 20.29 24.86 -12.11
N LEU A 64 19.28 24.40 -11.36
CA LEU A 64 18.25 25.26 -10.77
C LEU A 64 18.86 26.32 -9.83
N LYS A 65 19.83 25.93 -8.99
CA LYS A 65 20.53 26.87 -8.09
C LYS A 65 21.43 27.83 -8.83
N GLU A 66 22.10 27.36 -9.89
CA GLU A 66 22.93 28.20 -10.76
C GLU A 66 22.08 29.26 -11.47
N ARG A 67 20.95 28.86 -12.09
CA ARG A 67 20.03 29.79 -12.75
C ARG A 67 19.42 30.79 -11.77
N ALA A 68 19.03 30.35 -10.57
CA ALA A 68 18.50 31.27 -9.56
C ALA A 68 19.50 32.38 -9.19
N ARG A 69 20.80 32.04 -9.08
CA ARG A 69 21.87 33.04 -8.84
C ARG A 69 22.07 33.96 -10.03
N GLN A 70 22.01 33.44 -11.26
CA GLN A 70 22.11 34.25 -12.47
C GLN A 70 20.95 35.26 -12.60
N GLU A 71 19.72 34.83 -12.31
CA GLU A 71 18.56 35.74 -12.33
C GLU A 71 18.65 36.81 -11.23
N GLU A 72 19.17 36.46 -10.05
CA GLU A 72 19.37 37.38 -8.93
C GLU A 72 20.51 38.39 -9.16
N ASP A 73 21.67 37.93 -9.65
CA ASP A 73 22.90 38.73 -9.77
C ASP A 73 22.99 39.48 -11.11
N GLU A 74 22.60 38.85 -12.23
CA GLU A 74 22.80 39.39 -13.58
C GLU A 74 21.55 40.09 -14.12
N ASN A 75 20.37 39.52 -13.92
CA ASN A 75 19.12 40.06 -14.45
C ASN A 75 18.35 40.94 -13.46
N SER A 76 18.76 40.95 -12.18
CA SER A 76 18.05 41.63 -11.08
C SER A 76 16.57 41.24 -10.97
N ASP A 77 16.19 40.04 -11.44
CA ASP A 77 14.84 39.50 -11.36
C ASP A 77 14.72 38.59 -10.13
N HIS A 78 14.47 39.25 -9.01
CA HIS A 78 14.37 38.58 -7.71
C HIS A 78 13.16 37.63 -7.64
N ASP A 79 12.08 37.92 -8.36
CA ASP A 79 10.87 37.09 -8.37
C ASP A 79 11.10 35.79 -9.15
N ALA A 80 11.79 35.85 -10.30
CA ALA A 80 12.21 34.67 -11.06
C ALA A 80 13.19 33.80 -10.27
N ALA A 81 14.18 34.41 -9.60
CA ALA A 81 15.11 33.70 -8.74
C ALA A 81 14.40 32.94 -7.60
N ILE A 82 13.43 33.60 -6.92
CA ILE A 82 12.61 32.97 -5.87
C ILE A 82 11.77 31.81 -6.42
N ALA A 83 11.20 31.96 -7.63
CA ALA A 83 10.41 30.90 -8.26
C ALA A 83 11.26 29.64 -8.54
N LEU A 84 12.48 29.82 -9.05
CA LEU A 84 13.42 28.72 -9.31
C LEU A 84 13.87 28.03 -8.01
N LEU A 85 14.16 28.78 -6.94
CA LEU A 85 14.51 28.20 -5.64
C LEU A 85 13.33 27.45 -5.01
N ARG A 86 12.10 27.94 -5.20
CA ARG A 86 10.88 27.24 -4.76
C ARG A 86 10.69 25.94 -5.53
N CYS A 87 10.90 25.97 -6.85
CA CYS A 87 10.86 24.79 -7.71
C CYS A 87 11.90 23.76 -7.25
N GLU A 88 13.16 24.17 -7.03
CA GLU A 88 14.23 23.29 -6.56
C GLU A 88 13.87 22.59 -5.24
N ARG A 89 13.38 23.36 -4.25
CA ARG A 89 13.02 22.80 -2.95
C ARG A 89 11.90 21.77 -3.08
N LYS A 90 10.82 22.11 -3.79
CA LYS A 90 9.69 21.20 -4.00
C LYS A 90 10.11 19.95 -4.76
N LEU A 91 10.85 20.11 -5.86
CA LEU A 91 11.30 19.01 -6.69
C LEU A 91 12.25 18.07 -5.94
N ARG A 92 13.13 18.60 -5.07
CA ARG A 92 13.99 17.81 -4.20
C ARG A 92 13.18 17.02 -3.18
N MET A 93 12.21 17.66 -2.52
CA MET A 93 11.30 16.97 -1.58
C MET A 93 10.54 15.84 -2.27
N THR A 94 9.99 16.08 -3.47
CA THR A 94 9.30 15.04 -4.25
C THR A 94 10.25 13.92 -4.68
N HIS A 95 11.49 14.24 -5.09
CA HIS A 95 12.49 13.24 -5.44
C HIS A 95 12.82 12.31 -4.26
N GLU A 96 13.06 12.89 -3.08
CA GLU A 96 13.32 12.12 -1.86
C GLU A 96 12.12 11.27 -1.46
N ALA A 97 10.90 11.81 -1.55
CA ALA A 97 9.67 11.08 -1.29
C ALA A 97 9.49 9.88 -2.24
N VAL A 98 9.62 10.08 -3.56
CA VAL A 98 9.52 9.00 -4.55
C VAL A 98 10.59 7.94 -4.34
N ARG A 99 11.83 8.34 -4.01
CA ARG A 99 12.90 7.39 -3.69
C ARG A 99 12.55 6.53 -2.47
N LYS A 100 11.97 7.15 -1.43
CA LYS A 100 11.50 6.46 -0.23
C LYS A 100 10.35 5.49 -0.56
N TYR A 101 9.35 5.94 -1.32
CA TYR A 101 8.22 5.11 -1.73
C TYR A 101 8.66 3.92 -2.56
N LYS A 102 9.59 4.11 -3.50
CA LYS A 102 10.18 3.00 -4.27
C LYS A 102 10.86 1.97 -3.36
N GLY A 103 11.61 2.43 -2.35
CA GLY A 103 12.22 1.54 -1.36
C GLY A 103 11.18 0.75 -0.55
N MET A 104 10.13 1.43 -0.08
CA MET A 104 9.04 0.76 0.66
C MET A 104 8.32 -0.28 -0.19
N VAL A 105 7.98 0.06 -1.43
CA VAL A 105 7.35 -0.87 -2.38
C VAL A 105 8.21 -2.11 -2.60
N SER A 106 9.54 -1.95 -2.72
CA SER A 106 10.46 -3.10 -2.79
C SER A 106 10.36 -3.96 -1.54
N ILE A 107 10.42 -3.36 -0.35
CA ILE A 107 10.33 -4.09 0.92
C ILE A 107 9.02 -4.89 0.99
N PHE A 108 7.88 -4.32 0.60
CA PHE A 108 6.59 -5.03 0.61
C PHE A 108 6.48 -6.13 -0.45
N PHE A 109 7.22 -6.03 -1.56
CA PHE A 109 7.30 -7.11 -2.56
C PHE A 109 8.26 -8.23 -2.14
N ASP A 110 9.35 -7.88 -1.47
CA ASP A 110 10.37 -8.81 -1.02
C ASP A 110 9.90 -9.60 0.22
N GLU A 111 9.08 -8.97 1.07
CA GLU A 111 8.44 -9.58 2.24
C GLU A 111 7.07 -10.17 1.90
N GLY A 112 6.72 -11.30 2.53
CA GLY A 112 5.42 -11.93 2.35
C GLY A 112 4.25 -11.16 2.98
N GLU A 113 3.04 -11.40 2.49
CA GLU A 113 1.81 -10.74 2.95
C GLU A 113 1.55 -10.92 4.45
N GLU A 114 2.02 -12.02 5.02
CA GLU A 114 1.89 -12.34 6.43
C GLU A 114 2.56 -11.30 7.35
N GLN A 115 3.49 -10.52 6.79
CA GLN A 115 4.29 -9.51 7.49
C GLN A 115 3.84 -8.08 7.25
N TRP A 116 2.92 -7.86 6.31
CA TRP A 116 2.48 -6.52 5.96
C TRP A 116 1.88 -5.76 7.15
N GLU A 117 1.24 -6.46 8.09
CA GLU A 117 0.67 -5.86 9.30
C GLU A 117 1.75 -5.22 10.19
N GLY A 118 2.89 -5.91 10.40
CA GLY A 118 4.03 -5.37 11.15
C GLY A 118 4.73 -4.24 10.39
N LEU A 119 4.91 -4.41 9.08
CA LEU A 119 5.51 -3.38 8.21
C LEU A 119 4.66 -2.11 8.15
N VAL A 120 3.33 -2.24 8.07
CA VAL A 120 2.41 -1.10 8.09
C VAL A 120 2.48 -0.40 9.45
N ALA A 121 2.50 -1.13 10.57
CA ALA A 121 2.64 -0.54 11.89
C ALA A 121 3.98 0.24 12.04
N ARG A 122 5.04 -0.23 11.37
CA ARG A 122 6.35 0.44 11.32
C ARG A 122 6.35 1.67 10.41
N PHE A 123 5.83 1.54 9.20
CA PHE A 123 5.86 2.56 8.15
C PHE A 123 4.58 3.43 8.11
N ARG A 124 3.74 3.38 9.14
CA ARG A 124 2.42 4.03 9.12
C ARG A 124 2.52 5.52 8.79
N ARG A 125 3.54 6.21 9.30
CA ARG A 125 3.77 7.65 9.03
C ARG A 125 4.07 7.94 7.58
N GLU A 126 4.64 6.99 6.85
CA GLU A 126 4.98 7.10 5.44
C GLU A 126 3.87 6.68 4.49
N LEU A 127 2.95 5.82 4.94
CA LEU A 127 1.82 5.32 4.17
C LEU A 127 0.71 6.38 4.12
N THR A 128 0.98 7.47 3.40
CA THR A 128 0.08 8.61 3.21
C THR A 128 -0.66 8.53 1.87
N ALA A 129 -1.62 9.43 1.65
CA ALA A 129 -2.30 9.57 0.35
C ALA A 129 -1.30 9.71 -0.82
N ASP A 130 -0.20 10.44 -0.62
CA ASP A 130 0.85 10.61 -1.62
C ASP A 130 1.54 9.29 -2.00
N PHE A 131 1.74 8.38 -1.03
CA PHE A 131 2.27 7.04 -1.29
C PHE A 131 1.28 6.20 -2.14
N PHE A 132 -0.01 6.27 -1.81
CA PHE A 132 -1.03 5.56 -2.57
C PHE A 132 -1.25 6.17 -3.97
N GLU A 133 -1.04 7.48 -4.15
CA GLU A 133 -0.99 8.09 -5.49
C GLU A 133 0.20 7.58 -6.31
N TYR A 134 1.38 7.44 -5.69
CA TYR A 134 2.53 6.80 -6.34
C TYR A 134 2.21 5.37 -6.81
N MET A 135 1.59 4.57 -5.94
CA MET A 135 1.16 3.20 -6.26
C MET A 135 0.17 3.16 -7.43
N ARG A 136 -0.85 4.03 -7.45
CA ARG A 136 -1.80 4.14 -8.57
C ARG A 136 -1.10 4.45 -9.89
N GLY A 137 -0.14 5.37 -9.86
CA GLY A 137 0.54 5.70 -11.09
C GLY A 137 1.54 4.61 -11.53
N LEU A 138 2.12 3.81 -10.62
CA LEU A 138 2.86 2.59 -10.99
C LEU A 138 1.97 1.60 -11.76
N VAL A 139 0.74 1.36 -11.30
CA VAL A 139 -0.26 0.55 -12.03
C VAL A 139 -0.45 1.09 -13.45
N GLY A 140 -0.54 2.42 -13.59
CA GLY A 140 -0.67 3.09 -14.88
C GLY A 140 0.51 2.92 -15.84
N THR A 141 1.69 2.54 -15.33
CA THR A 141 2.88 2.24 -16.15
C THR A 141 3.01 0.77 -16.55
N CYS A 142 2.38 -0.14 -15.80
CA CYS A 142 2.35 -1.57 -16.11
C CYS A 142 1.25 -1.92 -17.12
N ARG A 143 1.12 -1.16 -18.23
CA ARG A 143 0.05 -1.39 -19.22
C ARG A 143 0.19 -2.72 -19.95
N ASP A 144 1.42 -3.16 -20.17
CA ASP A 144 1.74 -4.34 -20.98
C ASP A 144 1.96 -5.61 -20.13
N ASP A 145 1.96 -5.49 -18.79
CA ASP A 145 2.14 -6.61 -17.86
C ASP A 145 0.98 -6.67 -16.86
N GLU A 146 -0.05 -7.44 -17.23
CA GLU A 146 -1.26 -7.65 -16.44
C GLU A 146 -0.96 -8.30 -15.08
N ALA A 147 -0.05 -9.28 -15.04
CA ALA A 147 0.30 -9.96 -13.78
C ALA A 147 1.00 -9.02 -12.80
N GLN A 148 1.93 -8.18 -13.28
CA GLN A 148 2.58 -7.18 -12.44
C GLN A 148 1.60 -6.11 -11.98
N ARG A 149 0.70 -5.66 -12.88
CA ARG A 149 -0.34 -4.69 -12.57
C ARG A 149 -1.24 -5.18 -11.45
N ASP A 150 -1.72 -6.42 -11.56
CA ASP A 150 -2.65 -7.00 -10.58
C ASP A 150 -1.98 -7.22 -9.22
N ARG A 151 -0.69 -7.58 -9.20
CA ARG A 151 0.10 -7.64 -7.94
C ARG A 151 0.21 -6.28 -7.25
N ILE A 152 0.48 -5.20 -7.99
CA ILE A 152 0.57 -3.85 -7.43
C ILE A 152 -0.80 -3.41 -6.89
N ILE A 153 -1.89 -3.70 -7.62
CA ILE A 153 -3.27 -3.39 -7.20
C ILE A 153 -3.62 -4.14 -5.91
N HIS A 154 -3.32 -5.45 -5.87
CA HIS A 154 -3.55 -6.29 -4.70
C HIS A 154 -2.83 -5.73 -3.47
N MET A 155 -1.53 -5.44 -3.61
CA MET A 155 -0.73 -4.87 -2.54
C MET A 155 -1.26 -3.51 -2.08
N ALA A 156 -1.56 -2.59 -3.00
CA ALA A 156 -2.11 -1.27 -2.66
C ALA A 156 -3.41 -1.39 -1.86
N THR A 157 -4.34 -2.23 -2.32
CA THR A 157 -5.63 -2.45 -1.67
C THR A 157 -5.48 -3.03 -0.27
N ARG A 158 -4.62 -4.03 -0.12
CA ARG A 158 -4.38 -4.68 1.18
C ARG A 158 -3.68 -3.75 2.16
N LEU A 159 -2.65 -3.02 1.71
CA LEU A 159 -1.96 -2.04 2.56
C LEU A 159 -2.90 -0.94 3.03
N LEU A 160 -3.81 -0.47 2.16
CA LEU A 160 -4.80 0.53 2.53
C LEU A 160 -5.77 -0.01 3.59
N ALA A 161 -6.29 -1.23 3.40
CA ALA A 161 -7.18 -1.87 4.39
C ALA A 161 -6.49 -2.04 5.76
N ILE A 162 -5.21 -2.42 5.78
CA ILE A 162 -4.43 -2.51 7.03
C ILE A 162 -4.22 -1.12 7.64
N CYS A 163 -3.96 -0.09 6.83
CA CYS A 163 -3.81 1.28 7.33
C CYS A 163 -5.10 1.80 7.97
N GLU A 164 -6.25 1.58 7.32
CA GLU A 164 -7.56 1.98 7.85
C GLU A 164 -7.86 1.27 9.18
N ALA A 165 -7.58 -0.04 9.27
CA ALA A 165 -7.75 -0.79 10.51
C ALA A 165 -6.81 -0.27 11.62
N ALA A 166 -5.55 0.03 11.28
CA ALA A 166 -4.59 0.58 12.23
C ALA A 166 -4.97 2.00 12.71
N ASP A 167 -5.54 2.81 11.82
CA ASP A 167 -6.03 4.16 12.16
C ASP A 167 -7.25 4.09 13.08
N ALA A 168 -8.22 3.21 12.77
CA ALA A 168 -9.39 3.01 13.60
C ALA A 168 -9.00 2.57 15.03
N VAL A 169 -8.03 1.67 15.15
CA VAL A 169 -7.45 1.25 16.44
C VAL A 169 -6.78 2.41 17.16
N ALA A 170 -6.06 3.28 16.45
CA ALA A 170 -5.35 4.41 17.04
C ALA A 170 -6.31 5.51 17.53
N GLU A 171 -7.48 5.63 16.92
CA GLU A 171 -8.56 6.54 17.35
C GLU A 171 -9.35 6.01 18.55
N GLU A 172 -9.35 4.69 18.80
CA GLU A 172 -10.05 4.08 19.92
C GLU A 172 -9.30 4.33 21.25
N GLU A 173 -9.95 5.08 22.15
CA GLU A 173 -9.38 5.43 23.45
C GLU A 173 -9.10 4.17 24.30
N GLY A 174 -7.85 4.00 24.72
CA GLY A 174 -7.42 2.89 25.57
C GLY A 174 -7.27 1.54 24.86
N ALA A 175 -7.55 1.41 23.56
CA ALA A 175 -7.37 0.15 22.82
C ALA A 175 -5.91 -0.30 22.79
N LEU A 176 -4.98 0.62 22.47
CA LEU A 176 -3.55 0.33 22.46
C LEU A 176 -3.00 0.00 23.85
N THR A 177 -3.55 0.61 24.90
CA THR A 177 -3.14 0.31 26.29
C THR A 177 -3.58 -1.09 26.69
N ARG A 178 -4.84 -1.47 26.42
CA ARG A 178 -5.35 -2.82 26.65
C ARG A 178 -4.56 -3.87 25.87
N ALA A 179 -4.31 -3.61 24.58
CA ALA A 179 -3.50 -4.48 23.73
C ALA A 179 -2.07 -4.67 24.26
N ALA A 180 -1.46 -3.63 24.83
CA ALA A 180 -0.14 -3.72 25.44
C ALA A 180 -0.14 -4.55 26.73
N GLU A 181 -1.16 -4.38 27.59
CA GLU A 181 -1.34 -5.19 28.80
C GLU A 181 -1.57 -6.66 28.47
N ASP A 182 -2.39 -6.96 27.46
CA ASP A 182 -2.66 -8.33 27.01
C ASP A 182 -1.40 -8.98 26.41
N LEU A 183 -0.63 -8.26 25.58
CA LEU A 183 0.65 -8.74 25.08
C LEU A 183 1.64 -8.98 26.23
N GLN A 184 1.73 -8.07 27.20
CA GLN A 184 2.59 -8.28 28.36
C GLN A 184 2.20 -9.54 29.14
N GLY A 185 0.89 -9.77 29.35
CA GLY A 185 0.39 -10.98 30.01
C GLY A 185 0.72 -12.28 29.25
N LEU A 186 0.83 -12.23 27.92
CA LEU A 186 1.32 -13.34 27.09
C LEU A 186 2.82 -13.57 27.28
N LEU A 187 3.61 -12.50 27.34
CA LEU A 187 5.07 -12.57 27.52
C LEU A 187 5.49 -13.01 28.93
N GLU A 188 4.64 -12.80 29.94
CA GLU A 188 4.86 -13.26 31.31
C GLU A 188 4.59 -14.77 31.50
N ALA A 189 4.05 -15.45 30.49
CA ALA A 189 3.84 -16.89 30.54
C ALA A 189 5.18 -17.64 30.68
N GLN A 190 5.22 -18.64 31.56
CA GLN A 190 6.45 -19.40 31.84
C GLN A 190 6.74 -20.46 30.78
N THR A 191 5.73 -20.82 29.98
CA THR A 191 5.84 -21.83 28.92
C THR A 191 5.01 -21.44 27.70
N LEU A 192 5.40 -21.95 26.53
CA LEU A 192 4.66 -21.72 25.29
C LEU A 192 3.23 -22.26 25.34
N GLY A 193 3.03 -23.41 25.99
CA GLY A 193 1.69 -23.99 26.16
C GLY A 193 0.77 -23.14 27.04
N GLU A 194 1.32 -22.45 28.05
CA GLU A 194 0.55 -21.48 28.85
C GLU A 194 0.19 -20.25 28.01
N ALA A 195 1.12 -19.77 27.18
CA ALA A 195 0.87 -18.64 26.29
C ALA A 195 -0.20 -18.98 25.22
N ASP A 196 -0.15 -20.19 24.64
CA ASP A 196 -1.16 -20.69 23.71
C ASP A 196 -2.55 -20.76 24.36
N ALA A 197 -2.63 -21.27 25.60
CA ALA A 197 -3.88 -21.32 26.34
C ALA A 197 -4.44 -19.92 26.66
N LYS A 198 -3.56 -18.94 26.93
CA LYS A 198 -3.96 -17.53 27.10
C LYS A 198 -4.46 -16.93 25.78
N ILE A 199 -3.84 -17.24 24.65
CA ILE A 199 -4.34 -16.82 23.32
C ILE A 199 -5.72 -17.40 23.07
N ASP A 200 -5.94 -18.69 23.36
CA ASP A 200 -7.24 -19.33 23.17
C ASP A 200 -8.30 -18.73 24.13
N ALA A 201 -7.93 -18.33 25.36
CA ALA A 201 -8.81 -17.62 26.28
C ALA A 201 -9.17 -16.20 25.79
N LEU A 202 -8.18 -15.43 25.34
CA LEU A 202 -8.39 -14.12 24.70
C LEU A 202 -9.29 -14.25 23.47
N ALA A 203 -9.17 -15.36 22.74
CA ALA A 203 -10.03 -15.65 21.61
C ALA A 203 -11.49 -15.87 22.02
N ALA A 204 -11.71 -16.70 23.06
CA ALA A 204 -13.04 -16.99 23.58
C ALA A 204 -13.72 -15.75 24.18
N GLU A 205 -12.96 -14.82 24.74
CA GLU A 205 -13.44 -13.55 25.28
C GLU A 205 -13.70 -12.48 24.20
N GLY A 206 -13.37 -12.75 22.93
CA GLY A 206 -13.46 -11.77 21.84
C GLY A 206 -12.46 -10.62 21.97
N ARG A 207 -11.36 -10.85 22.70
CA ARG A 207 -10.31 -9.87 23.00
C ARG A 207 -9.08 -9.99 22.08
N LEU A 208 -9.07 -10.96 21.16
CA LEU A 208 -8.18 -10.92 20.00
C LEU A 208 -8.68 -9.88 18.97
N ASP A 209 -8.78 -8.64 19.43
CA ASP A 209 -9.24 -7.52 18.63
C ASP A 209 -8.14 -7.04 17.66
N PRO A 210 -8.49 -6.19 16.67
CA PRO A 210 -7.49 -5.65 15.74
C PRO A 210 -6.35 -4.91 16.44
N ALA A 211 -6.59 -4.33 17.63
CA ALA A 211 -5.57 -3.60 18.37
C ALA A 211 -4.48 -4.53 18.91
N LEU A 212 -4.88 -5.66 19.50
CA LEU A 212 -3.95 -6.69 19.97
C LEU A 212 -3.17 -7.30 18.80
N LEU A 213 -3.84 -7.67 17.70
CA LEU A 213 -3.16 -8.23 16.53
C LEU A 213 -2.14 -7.27 15.92
N MET A 214 -2.45 -5.98 15.78
CA MET A 214 -1.50 -4.98 15.29
C MET A 214 -0.32 -4.79 16.25
N THR A 215 -0.58 -4.84 17.57
CA THR A 215 0.46 -4.70 18.60
C THR A 215 1.42 -5.90 18.56
N MET A 216 0.88 -7.12 18.43
CA MET A 216 1.67 -8.35 18.25
C MET A 216 2.47 -8.34 16.95
N ALA A 217 1.87 -7.93 15.83
CA ALA A 217 2.56 -7.82 14.54
C ALA A 217 3.73 -6.82 14.60
N LYS A 218 3.52 -5.67 15.26
CA LYS A 218 4.56 -4.67 15.49
C LYS A 218 5.68 -5.20 16.39
N ALA A 219 5.34 -5.88 17.48
CA ALA A 219 6.33 -6.46 18.38
C ALA A 219 7.17 -7.55 17.68
N TYR A 220 6.52 -8.43 16.92
CA TYR A 220 7.18 -9.45 16.11
C TYR A 220 8.15 -8.83 15.10
N SER A 221 7.68 -7.92 14.24
CA SER A 221 8.56 -7.25 13.25
C SER A 221 9.73 -6.52 13.89
N SER A 222 9.52 -5.87 15.04
CA SER A 222 10.58 -5.18 15.78
C SER A 222 11.61 -6.14 16.38
N SER A 223 11.17 -7.30 16.89
CA SER A 223 12.10 -8.33 17.40
C SER A 223 12.91 -8.96 16.27
N ARG A 224 12.30 -9.22 15.12
CA ARG A 224 12.97 -9.86 13.98
C ARG A 224 14.10 -9.00 13.42
N ASP A 225 13.85 -7.71 13.28
CA ASP A 225 14.78 -6.74 12.69
C ASP A 225 15.86 -6.25 13.69
N SER A 226 15.76 -6.62 14.98
CA SER A 226 16.69 -6.20 16.02
C SER A 226 17.87 -7.17 16.17
N ASP A 227 19.08 -6.62 16.11
CA ASP A 227 20.32 -7.35 16.43
C ASP A 227 20.48 -7.62 17.94
N LEU A 228 19.65 -6.98 18.78
CA LEU A 228 19.74 -7.05 20.25
C LEU A 228 18.89 -8.16 20.86
N THR A 229 17.99 -8.78 20.09
CA THR A 229 17.13 -9.88 20.54
C THR A 229 17.74 -11.22 20.17
N SER A 230 17.75 -12.18 21.11
CA SER A 230 18.18 -13.55 20.83
C SER A 230 17.26 -14.22 19.81
N ASP A 231 17.80 -15.20 19.08
CA ASP A 231 17.02 -15.95 18.10
C ASP A 231 15.84 -16.68 18.76
N ASP A 232 16.02 -17.21 19.97
CA ASP A 232 14.93 -17.81 20.77
C ASP A 232 13.77 -16.81 21.01
N ALA A 233 14.08 -15.54 21.29
CA ALA A 233 13.06 -14.52 21.51
C ALA A 233 12.31 -14.20 20.21
N LYS A 234 12.99 -14.23 19.06
CA LYS A 234 12.38 -14.04 17.74
C LYS A 234 11.43 -15.19 17.41
N GLU A 235 11.83 -16.42 17.69
CA GLU A 235 11.00 -17.62 17.49
C GLU A 235 9.75 -17.60 18.38
N ILE A 236 9.90 -17.24 19.66
CA ILE A 236 8.76 -17.11 20.58
C ILE A 236 7.80 -16.02 20.09
N MET A 237 8.30 -14.83 19.72
CA MET A 237 7.46 -13.76 19.20
C MET A 237 6.73 -14.15 17.91
N ALA A 238 7.40 -14.89 17.02
CA ALA A 238 6.78 -15.42 15.80
C ALA A 238 5.63 -16.38 16.15
N HIS A 239 5.88 -17.35 17.02
CA HIS A 239 4.88 -18.34 17.43
C HIS A 239 3.64 -17.66 18.03
N LEU A 240 3.83 -16.74 18.97
CA LEU A 240 2.71 -16.02 19.60
C LEU A 240 1.87 -15.25 18.58
N TYR A 241 2.52 -14.52 17.67
CA TYR A 241 1.83 -13.74 16.65
C TYR A 241 1.04 -14.64 15.68
N PHE A 242 1.64 -15.70 15.15
CA PHE A 242 0.95 -16.59 14.20
C PHE A 242 -0.18 -17.38 14.87
N LYS A 243 0.01 -17.84 16.10
CA LYS A 243 -1.04 -18.50 16.90
C LYS A 243 -2.22 -17.57 17.17
N ALA A 244 -1.97 -16.31 17.53
CA ALA A 244 -3.03 -15.31 17.73
C ALA A 244 -3.75 -14.99 16.42
N LYS A 245 -3.02 -14.87 15.31
CA LYS A 245 -3.60 -14.65 13.98
C LYS A 245 -4.49 -15.81 13.55
N GLU A 246 -4.06 -17.05 13.81
CA GLU A 246 -4.86 -18.24 13.55
C GLU A 246 -6.14 -18.27 14.41
N ALA A 247 -6.01 -18.01 15.71
CA ALA A 247 -7.14 -17.97 16.64
C ALA A 247 -8.15 -16.86 16.29
N ALA A 248 -7.68 -15.69 15.86
CA ALA A 248 -8.53 -14.60 15.38
C ALA A 248 -9.21 -14.93 14.06
N ALA A 249 -8.52 -15.61 13.12
CA ALA A 249 -9.12 -16.05 11.86
C ALA A 249 -10.28 -17.03 12.08
N ARG A 250 -10.21 -17.86 13.12
CA ARG A 250 -11.29 -18.80 13.49
C ARG A 250 -12.52 -18.11 14.08
N GLN A 251 -12.38 -16.91 14.65
CA GLN A 251 -13.52 -16.11 15.14
C GLN A 251 -14.32 -15.43 14.04
N GLN A 252 -13.80 -15.37 12.82
CA GLN A 252 -14.54 -14.77 11.71
C GLN A 252 -15.83 -15.54 11.44
N PRO A 253 -16.94 -14.85 11.10
CA PRO A 253 -18.18 -15.52 10.77
C PRO A 253 -17.98 -16.56 9.66
N PRO A 254 -18.65 -17.73 9.74
CA PRO A 254 -18.48 -18.80 8.76
C PRO A 254 -18.75 -18.31 7.33
N GLU A 255 -19.69 -17.38 7.14
CA GLU A 255 -20.01 -16.77 5.84
C GLU A 255 -18.81 -16.05 5.22
N VAL A 256 -18.03 -15.31 6.02
CA VAL A 256 -16.86 -14.56 5.54
C VAL A 256 -15.74 -15.51 5.13
N ARG A 257 -15.58 -16.60 5.89
CA ARG A 257 -14.55 -17.62 5.66
C ARG A 257 -14.86 -18.45 4.41
N ILE A 258 -16.13 -18.85 4.24
CA ILE A 258 -16.65 -19.51 3.04
C ILE A 258 -16.45 -18.58 1.83
N LEU A 259 -16.84 -17.31 1.94
CA LEU A 259 -16.70 -16.35 0.85
C LEU A 259 -15.23 -16.17 0.43
N LYS A 260 -14.31 -16.07 1.39
CA LYS A 260 -12.86 -15.99 1.12
C LYS A 260 -12.35 -17.22 0.37
N HIS A 261 -12.81 -18.41 0.75
CA HIS A 261 -12.47 -19.66 0.07
C HIS A 261 -13.03 -19.69 -1.36
N LEU A 262 -14.30 -19.34 -1.56
CA LEU A 262 -14.91 -19.27 -2.89
C LEU A 262 -14.19 -18.26 -3.81
N LEU A 263 -13.75 -17.12 -3.28
CA LEU A 263 -13.02 -16.11 -4.05
C LEU A 263 -11.61 -16.55 -4.46
N SER A 264 -11.02 -17.47 -3.70
CA SER A 264 -9.72 -18.06 -4.04
C SER A 264 -9.79 -19.08 -5.19
N MET A 265 -10.99 -19.59 -5.50
CA MET A 265 -11.20 -20.50 -6.63
C MET A 265 -11.30 -19.74 -7.94
N GLU A 266 -10.43 -20.07 -8.89
CA GLU A 266 -10.40 -19.43 -10.20
C GLU A 266 -11.59 -19.85 -11.08
N ASP A 267 -11.94 -21.13 -11.05
CA ASP A 267 -12.97 -21.71 -11.89
C ASP A 267 -14.39 -21.55 -11.31
N ARG A 268 -15.33 -21.13 -12.16
CA ARG A 268 -16.74 -20.96 -11.77
C ARG A 268 -17.40 -22.27 -11.36
N ARG A 269 -16.99 -23.40 -11.95
CA ARG A 269 -17.53 -24.72 -11.59
C ARG A 269 -17.09 -25.13 -10.18
N ASP A 270 -15.85 -24.87 -9.83
CA ASP A 270 -15.32 -25.16 -8.50
C ASP A 270 -15.99 -24.26 -7.46
N ARG A 271 -16.28 -22.99 -7.80
CA ARG A 271 -17.09 -22.10 -6.95
C ARG A 271 -18.51 -22.62 -6.72
N LEU A 272 -19.17 -23.15 -7.74
CA LEU A 272 -20.51 -23.75 -7.61
C LEU A 272 -20.47 -25.00 -6.73
N ASN A 273 -19.48 -25.87 -6.93
CA ASN A 273 -19.29 -27.04 -6.06
C ASN A 273 -19.00 -26.61 -4.61
N GLY A 274 -18.17 -25.59 -4.40
CA GLY A 274 -17.90 -25.03 -3.08
C GLY A 274 -19.13 -24.39 -2.43
N LEU A 275 -20.07 -23.85 -3.21
CA LEU A 275 -21.36 -23.37 -2.73
C LEU A 275 -22.28 -24.53 -2.33
N ASP A 276 -22.38 -25.57 -3.16
CA ASP A 276 -23.11 -26.79 -2.84
C ASP A 276 -22.60 -27.43 -1.54
N GLU A 277 -21.27 -27.49 -1.40
CA GLU A 277 -20.60 -27.96 -0.20
C GLU A 277 -20.94 -27.07 1.02
N ALA A 278 -20.80 -25.75 0.91
CA ALA A 278 -21.10 -24.81 1.98
C ALA A 278 -22.58 -24.82 2.44
N PHE A 279 -23.50 -25.19 1.55
CA PHE A 279 -24.95 -25.23 1.83
C PHE A 279 -25.46 -26.61 2.23
N THR A 280 -24.63 -27.66 2.15
CA THR A 280 -24.99 -29.00 2.59
C THR A 280 -24.58 -29.19 4.05
N PRO A 281 -25.51 -29.25 5.01
CA PRO A 281 -25.17 -29.56 6.39
C PRO A 281 -24.71 -31.01 6.49
N ALA A 282 -23.55 -31.26 7.09
CA ALA A 282 -23.13 -32.61 7.43
C ALA A 282 -24.11 -33.22 8.45
N GLU A 283 -24.33 -34.53 8.37
CA GLU A 283 -25.16 -35.29 9.31
C GLU A 283 -24.52 -35.29 10.71
N GLY A 284 -24.66 -34.20 11.47
CA GLY A 284 -23.97 -34.06 12.75
C GLY A 284 -24.03 -32.70 13.44
N GLY A 285 -25.15 -31.99 13.40
CA GLY A 285 -25.38 -30.79 14.22
C GLY A 285 -24.93 -29.46 13.60
N GLU A 286 -25.46 -28.36 14.15
CA GLU A 286 -25.18 -26.99 13.70
C GLU A 286 -23.67 -26.72 13.69
N GLY A 287 -23.11 -26.38 12.52
CA GLY A 287 -21.68 -26.07 12.38
C GLY A 287 -20.81 -27.22 11.86
N ALA A 288 -21.37 -28.29 11.32
CA ALA A 288 -20.60 -29.26 10.54
C ALA A 288 -20.97 -29.13 9.05
N GLY A 289 -20.07 -28.56 8.24
CA GLY A 289 -20.11 -28.64 6.78
C GLY A 289 -19.05 -29.60 6.24
N PRO A 290 -19.07 -29.96 4.95
CA PRO A 290 -17.99 -30.68 4.29
C PRO A 290 -16.64 -29.93 4.41
N ASP A 291 -15.53 -30.67 4.37
CA ASP A 291 -14.16 -30.17 4.56
C ASP A 291 -13.79 -29.08 3.55
N LEU A 292 -13.93 -27.80 3.92
CA LEU A 292 -13.44 -26.70 3.10
C LEU A 292 -11.96 -26.46 3.43
N ALA A 293 -11.07 -26.82 2.48
CA ALA A 293 -9.64 -26.58 2.58
C ALA A 293 -9.36 -25.07 2.47
N LEU A 294 -9.11 -24.41 3.59
CA LEU A 294 -8.78 -22.99 3.58
C LEU A 294 -7.44 -22.75 2.86
N PRO A 295 -7.36 -21.81 1.90
CA PRO A 295 -6.14 -21.55 1.11
C PRO A 295 -4.93 -21.10 1.95
N ALA A 296 -5.17 -20.68 3.20
CA ALA A 296 -4.15 -20.21 4.11
C ALA A 296 -3.36 -21.34 4.79
N MET A 297 -3.79 -22.61 4.69
CA MET A 297 -3.15 -23.74 5.39
C MET A 297 -3.33 -25.08 4.64
N PRO A 298 -2.26 -25.78 4.23
CA PRO A 298 -2.35 -27.19 3.84
C PRO A 298 -2.65 -28.05 5.07
N GLY A 299 -3.85 -28.64 5.16
CA GLY A 299 -4.18 -29.70 6.13
C GLY A 299 -5.05 -29.31 7.34
N ALA A 300 -5.54 -28.07 7.44
CA ALA A 300 -6.54 -27.69 8.43
C ALA A 300 -7.92 -27.61 7.76
N THR A 301 -8.74 -28.65 7.93
CA THR A 301 -10.13 -28.63 7.47
C THR A 301 -11.00 -28.04 8.57
N ASP A 302 -11.73 -26.97 8.25
CA ASP A 302 -12.71 -26.41 9.17
C ASP A 302 -14.09 -26.74 8.61
N GLN A 303 -14.90 -27.42 9.42
CA GLN A 303 -16.23 -27.85 9.01
C GLN A 303 -17.16 -26.64 9.03
N LEU A 304 -17.28 -25.94 7.91
CA LEU A 304 -18.05 -24.71 7.82
C LEU A 304 -19.28 -24.93 6.94
N SER A 305 -20.47 -24.74 7.49
CA SER A 305 -21.72 -24.68 6.74
C SER A 305 -22.47 -23.38 7.02
N THR A 306 -23.21 -22.90 6.03
CA THR A 306 -24.07 -21.72 6.14
C THR A 306 -25.35 -21.89 5.33
N THR A 307 -26.27 -20.94 5.42
CA THR A 307 -27.48 -20.91 4.58
C THR A 307 -27.30 -19.95 3.42
N PRO A 308 -27.98 -20.20 2.27
CA PRO A 308 -27.96 -19.30 1.13
C PRO A 308 -28.34 -17.85 1.48
N GLN A 309 -29.30 -17.64 2.40
CA GLN A 309 -29.69 -16.29 2.82
C GLN A 309 -28.61 -15.57 3.61
N ARG A 310 -27.92 -16.27 4.51
CA ARG A 310 -26.85 -15.69 5.34
C ARG A 310 -25.65 -15.31 4.49
N LEU A 311 -25.22 -16.20 3.59
CA LEU A 311 -24.13 -15.92 2.66
C LEU A 311 -24.48 -14.76 1.71
N LEU A 312 -25.71 -14.73 1.18
CA LEU A 312 -26.16 -13.63 0.32
C LEU A 312 -26.14 -12.28 1.05
N THR A 313 -26.59 -12.25 2.31
CA THR A 313 -26.57 -11.03 3.13
C THR A 313 -25.15 -10.50 3.31
N THR A 314 -24.18 -11.40 3.53
CA THR A 314 -22.76 -11.03 3.62
C THR A 314 -22.23 -10.50 2.29
N VAL A 315 -22.57 -11.14 1.16
CA VAL A 315 -22.18 -10.67 -0.18
C VAL A 315 -22.78 -9.28 -0.48
N ASP A 316 -24.05 -9.07 -0.17
CA ASP A 316 -24.74 -7.78 -0.34
C ASP A 316 -24.13 -6.68 0.52
N ALA A 317 -23.73 -7.00 1.76
CA ALA A 317 -23.06 -6.06 2.65
C ALA A 317 -21.69 -5.62 2.09
N VAL A 318 -20.90 -6.54 1.54
CA VAL A 318 -19.60 -6.26 0.92
C VAL A 318 -19.75 -5.42 -0.35
N LEU A 319 -20.65 -5.82 -1.27
CA LEU A 319 -20.92 -5.06 -2.50
C LEU A 319 -21.48 -3.66 -2.19
N GLY A 320 -22.37 -3.54 -1.20
CA GLY A 320 -22.90 -2.25 -0.76
C GLY A 320 -21.83 -1.35 -0.13
N ALA A 321 -20.85 -1.90 0.58
CA ALA A 321 -19.72 -1.12 1.10
C ALA A 321 -18.84 -0.60 -0.04
N TYR A 322 -18.57 -1.42 -1.05
CA TYR A 322 -17.84 -1.02 -2.26
C TYR A 322 -18.53 0.11 -3.02
N GLU A 323 -19.85 0.01 -3.24
CA GLU A 323 -20.62 1.03 -3.95
C GLU A 323 -20.67 2.36 -3.20
N ARG A 324 -20.76 2.33 -1.86
CA ARG A 324 -20.67 3.53 -1.02
C ARG A 324 -19.31 4.20 -1.14
N GLY A 325 -18.22 3.44 -1.15
CA GLY A 325 -16.87 3.99 -1.35
C GLY A 325 -16.70 4.63 -2.73
N LEU A 326 -17.22 4.00 -3.78
CA LEU A 326 -17.20 4.57 -5.13
C LEU A 326 -18.01 5.87 -5.23
N GLY A 327 -19.12 5.97 -4.48
CA GLY A 327 -19.91 7.19 -4.35
C GLY A 327 -19.15 8.33 -3.65
N ALA A 328 -18.43 8.02 -2.57
CA ALA A 328 -17.58 8.98 -1.85
C ALA A 328 -16.43 9.51 -2.71
N GLN A 329 -15.80 8.64 -3.52
CA GLN A 329 -14.77 9.03 -4.48
C GLN A 329 -15.31 10.03 -5.52
N ARG A 330 -16.44 9.73 -6.16
CA ARG A 330 -17.03 10.62 -7.18
C ARG A 330 -17.40 11.98 -6.59
N GLN A 331 -17.86 12.03 -5.34
CA GLN A 331 -18.17 13.29 -4.66
C GLN A 331 -16.90 14.10 -4.32
N SER A 332 -15.81 13.42 -3.94
CA SER A 332 -14.49 14.02 -3.74
C SER A 332 -13.93 14.65 -5.03
N GLU A 333 -13.97 13.90 -6.14
CA GLU A 333 -13.50 14.37 -7.45
C GLU A 333 -14.35 15.56 -7.95
N MET A 334 -15.68 15.49 -7.81
CA MET A 334 -16.58 16.54 -8.26
C MET A 334 -16.51 17.81 -7.37
N GLY A 335 -16.22 17.65 -6.08
CA GLY A 335 -15.95 18.76 -5.15
C GLY A 335 -14.62 19.48 -5.44
N GLN A 336 -13.58 18.76 -5.85
CA GLN A 336 -12.30 19.36 -6.26
C GLN A 336 -12.39 20.14 -7.57
N VAL A 337 -13.27 19.76 -8.50
CA VAL A 337 -13.47 20.49 -9.76
C VAL A 337 -14.22 21.82 -9.54
N MET A 338 -14.99 21.94 -8.46
CA MET A 338 -15.77 23.15 -8.13
C MET A 338 -15.05 24.10 -7.15
N ALA A 339 -14.21 23.58 -6.24
CA ALA A 339 -13.46 24.38 -5.27
C ALA A 339 -12.02 24.60 -5.73
N GLY A 340 -11.78 25.73 -6.40
CA GLY A 340 -10.42 26.19 -6.70
C GLY A 340 -9.56 26.28 -5.43
N ALA A 341 -8.39 25.62 -5.48
CA ALA A 341 -7.22 25.79 -4.63
C ALA A 341 -7.47 26.24 -3.17
N GLY A 342 -7.78 25.28 -2.29
CA GLY A 342 -7.66 25.44 -0.85
C GLY A 342 -7.22 24.12 -0.23
N VAL A 343 -6.19 24.15 0.62
CA VAL A 343 -5.72 22.99 1.38
C VAL A 343 -6.84 22.53 2.30
N THR A 344 -7.55 21.47 1.92
CA THR A 344 -8.49 20.77 2.80
C THR A 344 -7.81 19.53 3.35
N GLN A 345 -7.65 19.53 4.66
CA GLN A 345 -7.35 18.35 5.48
C GLN A 345 -8.38 17.27 5.12
N GLN A 346 -7.97 16.23 4.39
CA GLN A 346 -8.86 15.14 3.98
C GLN A 346 -9.18 14.30 5.23
N GLY A 347 -10.44 14.34 5.64
CA GLY A 347 -10.96 13.42 6.65
C GLY A 347 -11.08 11.97 6.13
N PRO A 348 -11.55 11.04 6.98
CA PRO A 348 -11.62 9.59 6.70
C PRO A 348 -12.38 9.20 5.42
N ALA A 349 -13.19 10.11 4.86
CA ALA A 349 -13.88 9.91 3.58
C ALA A 349 -12.94 9.83 2.35
N GLY A 350 -11.72 10.40 2.42
CA GLY A 350 -10.75 10.34 1.32
C GLY A 350 -10.17 8.93 1.10
N MET A 351 -9.88 8.21 2.19
CA MET A 351 -9.31 6.85 2.12
C MET A 351 -10.34 5.81 1.69
N LEU A 352 -11.61 5.96 2.11
CA LEU A 352 -12.69 5.05 1.74
C LEU A 352 -13.02 5.11 0.22
N GLY A 353 -12.88 6.30 -0.37
CA GLY A 353 -12.96 6.49 -1.84
C GLY A 353 -11.76 5.89 -2.57
N ASP A 354 -10.56 6.06 -2.02
CA ASP A 354 -9.33 5.48 -2.56
C ASP A 354 -9.33 3.94 -2.48
N ALA A 355 -9.92 3.34 -1.44
CA ALA A 355 -10.06 1.89 -1.30
C ALA A 355 -10.99 1.29 -2.34
N ALA A 356 -12.12 1.95 -2.61
CA ALA A 356 -13.04 1.52 -3.67
C ALA A 356 -12.44 1.70 -5.08
N ALA A 357 -11.60 2.72 -5.29
CA ALA A 357 -10.88 2.92 -6.55
C ALA A 357 -9.82 1.84 -6.81
N MET A 358 -9.28 1.25 -5.74
CA MET A 358 -8.18 0.29 -5.80
C MET A 358 -8.63 -1.17 -5.78
N MET A 359 -9.84 -1.50 -5.33
CA MET A 359 -10.30 -2.89 -5.35
C MET A 359 -10.25 -3.49 -6.75
N ASP A 360 -9.74 -4.73 -6.83
CA ASP A 360 -9.61 -5.48 -8.07
C ASP A 360 -10.99 -5.67 -8.74
N PRO A 361 -11.20 -5.17 -9.97
CA PRO A 361 -12.46 -5.33 -10.69
C PRO A 361 -12.81 -6.80 -10.93
N VAL A 362 -11.84 -7.71 -10.98
CA VAL A 362 -12.04 -9.15 -11.09
C VAL A 362 -12.69 -9.71 -9.83
N VAL A 363 -12.26 -9.28 -8.65
CA VAL A 363 -12.82 -9.73 -7.37
C VAL A 363 -14.27 -9.25 -7.22
N ILE A 364 -14.56 -8.02 -7.61
CA ILE A 364 -15.93 -7.48 -7.61
C ILE A 364 -16.83 -8.20 -8.63
N ALA A 365 -16.30 -8.51 -9.82
CA ALA A 365 -17.01 -9.32 -10.81
C ALA A 365 -17.34 -10.72 -10.27
N ARG A 366 -16.36 -11.40 -9.66
CA ARG A 366 -16.56 -12.70 -9.02
C ARG A 366 -17.58 -12.65 -7.89
N LEU A 367 -17.57 -11.60 -7.06
CA LEU A 367 -18.59 -11.39 -6.02
C LEU A 367 -20.00 -11.26 -6.59
N ARG A 368 -20.15 -10.53 -7.70
CA ARG A 368 -21.44 -10.41 -8.40
C ARG A 368 -21.89 -11.72 -9.05
N GLU A 369 -20.96 -12.50 -9.59
CA GLU A 369 -21.26 -13.85 -10.09
C GLU A 369 -21.77 -14.76 -8.97
N ILE A 370 -21.09 -14.78 -7.81
CA ILE A 370 -21.51 -15.54 -6.64
C ILE A 370 -22.90 -15.07 -6.18
N GLN A 371 -23.15 -13.77 -6.15
CA GLN A 371 -24.47 -13.20 -5.81
C GLN A 371 -25.57 -13.71 -6.76
N GLU A 372 -25.32 -13.70 -8.06
CA GLU A 372 -26.26 -14.17 -9.08
C GLU A 372 -26.48 -15.69 -9.02
N ASP A 373 -25.41 -16.45 -8.78
CA ASP A 373 -25.48 -17.91 -8.68
C ASP A 373 -26.28 -18.33 -7.43
N ILE A 374 -26.10 -17.65 -6.29
CA ILE A 374 -26.91 -17.86 -5.08
C ILE A 374 -28.39 -17.55 -5.36
N LYS A 375 -28.69 -16.42 -5.99
CA LYS A 375 -30.07 -15.98 -6.30
C LYS A 375 -30.79 -16.85 -7.34
N LYS A 376 -30.06 -17.52 -8.23
CA LYS A 376 -30.66 -18.32 -9.32
C LYS A 376 -30.81 -19.79 -8.97
N GLN A 377 -29.92 -20.33 -8.15
CA GLN A 377 -29.86 -21.76 -7.88
C GLN A 377 -30.38 -22.14 -6.49
N TYR A 378 -30.39 -21.23 -5.52
CA TYR A 378 -30.68 -21.55 -4.11
C TYR A 378 -31.74 -20.68 -3.44
N LEU A 379 -32.29 -19.67 -4.14
CA LEU A 379 -33.39 -18.81 -3.72
C LEU A 379 -34.41 -18.70 -4.86
#